data_AF-A0AAV4JQL9-F1
#
_entry.id   AF-A0AAV4JQL9-F1
#
_cell.length_a   1.000
_cell.length_b   1.000
_cell.length_c   1.000
_cell.angle_alpha   90.00
_cell.angle_beta   90.00
_cell.angle_gamma   90.00
#
_symmetry.space_group_name_H-M   'P 1'
#
loop_
_entity.id
_entity.type
_entity.pdbx_description
1 polymer ?
#
loop_
_entity_poly.entity_id
_entity_poly.type
_entity_poly.pdbx_seq_one_letter_code
_entity_poly.pdbx_strand_id
1 'polypeptide(L)'
;MKVTDNGQSEVKDGMLELASGKSVPVMMNCAALSDQEKTKSLRLPILTGEIGGREVDVMRDTGCEGVVVRRQLVDAGHLTGECCLLLRIDNTALLAERAVINLRTPFLIGEVKALCIPDAICDVIVGNVDGARSPEDPDMSVRRRPGRKQSAMQ
;
A
#
# COMPACT_ATOMS: atom_id res chain seq x y z
N MET A 1 -1.71 -0.60 -27.83
CA MET A 1 -2.35 -1.91 -27.88
C MET A 1 -3.21 -2.03 -26.63
N LYS A 2 -4.54 -1.92 -26.75
CA LYS A 2 -5.45 -2.17 -25.63
C LYS A 2 -5.56 -3.68 -25.50
N VAL A 3 -5.02 -4.25 -24.43
CA VAL A 3 -5.36 -5.61 -24.02
C VAL A 3 -6.70 -5.48 -23.28
N THR A 4 -7.79 -5.67 -24.01
CA THR A 4 -9.11 -5.93 -23.44
C THR A 4 -9.36 -7.41 -23.62
N ASP A 5 -8.99 -8.21 -22.64
CA ASP A 5 -9.42 -9.60 -22.55
C ASP A 5 -10.29 -9.75 -21.30
N ASN A 6 -11.52 -10.22 -21.51
CA ASN A 6 -12.44 -10.64 -20.46
C ASN A 6 -12.15 -12.08 -19.99
N GLY A 7 -11.06 -12.69 -20.45
CA GLY A 7 -10.49 -13.92 -19.91
C GLY A 7 -9.55 -13.63 -18.75
N GLN A 8 -9.72 -14.35 -17.63
CA GLN A 8 -8.77 -14.37 -16.53
C GLN A 8 -7.42 -14.88 -17.04
N SER A 9 -6.55 -13.96 -17.45
CA SER A 9 -5.17 -14.28 -17.78
C SER A 9 -4.36 -14.22 -16.50
N GLU A 10 -3.85 -15.38 -16.09
CA GLU A 10 -3.10 -15.57 -14.86
C GLU A 10 -1.61 -15.39 -15.15
N VAL A 11 -0.94 -14.54 -14.39
CA VAL A 11 0.52 -14.40 -14.46
C VAL A 11 1.15 -15.48 -13.60
N LYS A 12 1.98 -16.33 -14.20
CA LYS A 12 2.72 -17.40 -13.52
C LYS A 12 4.20 -17.09 -13.58
N ASP A 13 4.85 -17.10 -12.42
CA ASP A 13 6.30 -16.89 -12.28
C ASP A 13 6.84 -15.63 -13.00
N GLY A 14 6.06 -14.53 -12.98
CA GLY A 14 6.45 -13.27 -13.62
C GLY A 14 6.35 -13.28 -15.15
N MET A 15 5.70 -14.29 -15.73
CA MET A 15 5.45 -14.42 -17.15
C MET A 15 3.94 -14.45 -17.41
N LEU A 16 3.52 -13.69 -18.42
CA LEU A 16 2.17 -13.75 -18.96
C LEU A 16 2.18 -14.69 -20.16
N GLU A 17 1.37 -15.74 -20.09
CA GLU A 17 1.15 -16.62 -21.23
C GLU A 17 0.08 -16.01 -22.14
N LEU A 18 0.44 -15.80 -23.41
CA LEU A 18 -0.47 -15.31 -24.44
C LEU A 18 -1.25 -16.48 -25.00
N ALA A 19 -2.47 -16.24 -25.51
CA ALA A 19 -3.28 -17.26 -26.21
C ALA A 19 -2.56 -17.97 -27.38
N SER A 20 -1.43 -17.42 -27.83
CA SER A 20 -0.53 -18.04 -28.82
C SER A 20 0.41 -19.12 -28.26
N GLY A 21 0.38 -19.40 -26.95
CA GLY A 21 1.31 -20.29 -26.25
C GLY A 21 2.71 -19.69 -26.04
N LYS A 22 2.90 -18.41 -26.38
CA LYS A 22 4.14 -17.67 -26.12
C LYS A 22 4.05 -16.97 -24.76
N SER A 23 5.17 -16.88 -24.07
CA SER A 23 5.27 -16.16 -22.80
C SER A 23 5.97 -14.82 -22.99
N VAL A 24 5.48 -13.78 -22.32
CA VAL A 24 6.15 -12.48 -22.22
C VAL A 24 6.46 -12.16 -20.76
N PRO A 25 7.67 -11.62 -20.46
CA PRO A 25 8.01 -11.22 -19.10
C PRO A 25 7.12 -10.05 -18.69
N VAL A 26 6.51 -10.17 -17.51
CA VAL A 26 5.74 -9.10 -16.90
C VAL A 26 6.60 -8.39 -15.88
N MET A 27 6.91 -7.13 -16.17
CA MET A 27 7.50 -6.24 -15.19
C MET A 27 6.40 -5.81 -14.21
N MET A 28 6.16 -6.64 -13.20
CA MET A 28 5.07 -6.44 -12.24
C MET A 28 5.28 -5.23 -11.31
N ASN A 29 6.43 -4.55 -11.39
CA ASN A 29 6.72 -3.17 -10.92
C ASN A 29 8.17 -2.82 -11.34
N CYS A 30 8.60 -1.57 -11.12
CA CYS A 30 9.99 -1.26 -10.77
C CYS A 30 10.45 -1.87 -9.40
N ALA A 31 9.70 -2.85 -8.86
CA ALA A 31 10.00 -3.82 -7.80
C ALA A 31 8.76 -4.74 -7.61
N ALA A 32 8.59 -5.84 -8.37
CA ALA A 32 7.36 -6.66 -8.53
C ALA A 32 6.85 -7.39 -7.28
N LEU A 33 5.54 -7.64 -7.07
CA LEU A 33 5.04 -9.03 -6.84
C LEU A 33 3.51 -9.14 -6.67
N SER A 34 2.99 -10.19 -7.30
CA SER A 34 1.69 -10.85 -7.15
C SER A 34 1.81 -11.97 -6.10
N ASP A 35 0.72 -12.25 -5.39
CA ASP A 35 0.58 -13.11 -4.20
C ASP A 35 0.93 -12.44 -2.87
N GLN A 36 0.01 -12.58 -1.91
CA GLN A 36 0.15 -12.12 -0.52
C GLN A 36 1.34 -12.75 0.24
N GLU A 37 2.11 -13.65 -0.38
CA GLU A 37 3.30 -14.28 0.20
C GLU A 37 4.64 -13.72 -0.32
N LYS A 38 4.62 -12.72 -1.21
CA LYS A 38 5.82 -12.33 -1.98
C LYS A 38 6.29 -10.87 -1.78
N THR A 39 5.84 -10.17 -0.74
CA THR A 39 6.46 -8.90 -0.34
C THR A 39 7.86 -9.08 0.29
N LYS A 40 8.18 -10.27 0.82
CA LYS A 40 9.50 -10.55 1.45
C LYS A 40 10.69 -10.53 0.48
N SER A 41 10.49 -10.84 -0.80
CA SER A 41 11.57 -10.81 -1.81
C SER A 41 11.75 -9.43 -2.45
N LEU A 42 10.92 -8.46 -2.07
CA LEU A 42 11.04 -7.09 -2.55
C LEU A 42 11.99 -6.30 -1.69
N ARG A 43 12.90 -5.57 -2.34
CA ARG A 43 13.67 -4.49 -1.70
C ARG A 43 12.83 -3.20 -1.57
N LEU A 44 11.53 -3.37 -1.29
CA LEU A 44 10.66 -2.26 -0.93
C LEU A 44 10.69 -2.11 0.59
N PRO A 45 10.76 -0.89 1.12
CA PRO A 45 10.74 -0.63 2.55
C PRO A 45 9.32 -0.83 3.09
N ILE A 46 8.93 -2.10 3.25
CA ILE A 46 7.63 -2.52 3.77
C ILE A 46 7.79 -2.94 5.22
N LEU A 47 7.02 -2.31 6.10
CA LEU A 47 6.94 -2.65 7.51
C LEU A 47 5.49 -2.70 7.98
N THR A 48 5.24 -3.54 8.98
CA THR A 48 3.94 -3.63 9.64
C THR A 48 3.60 -2.36 10.41
N GLY A 49 2.38 -1.86 10.25
CA GLY A 49 1.81 -0.74 11.00
C GLY A 49 0.35 -1.00 11.35
N GLU A 50 -0.37 0.06 11.74
CA GLU A 50 -1.76 -0.01 12.17
C GLU A 50 -2.60 1.14 11.59
N ILE A 51 -3.82 0.82 11.16
CA ILE A 51 -4.89 1.77 10.82
C ILE A 51 -6.16 1.41 11.58
N GLY A 52 -6.62 2.32 12.46
CA GLY A 52 -7.85 2.10 13.25
C GLY A 52 -7.89 0.77 14.01
N GLY A 53 -6.78 0.32 14.61
CA GLY A 53 -6.71 -0.96 15.33
C GLY A 53 -6.36 -2.18 14.47
N ARG A 54 -6.39 -2.07 13.14
CA ARG A 54 -6.09 -3.17 12.20
C ARG A 54 -4.62 -3.15 11.80
N GLU A 55 -3.96 -4.29 11.93
CA GLU A 55 -2.60 -4.51 11.44
C GLU A 55 -2.58 -4.49 9.91
N VAL A 56 -1.61 -3.79 9.33
CA VAL A 56 -1.50 -3.56 7.88
C VAL A 56 -0.05 -3.54 7.42
N ASP A 57 0.18 -3.89 6.16
CA ASP A 57 1.48 -3.68 5.52
C ASP A 57 1.61 -2.23 5.03
N VAL A 58 2.73 -1.58 5.40
CA VAL A 58 2.98 -0.18 5.08
C VAL A 58 4.25 -0.05 4.27
N MET A 59 4.13 0.47 3.06
CA MET A 59 5.26 0.75 2.17
C MET A 59 5.67 2.22 2.27
N ARG A 60 6.96 2.50 2.47
CA ARG A 60 7.50 3.84 2.27
C ARG A 60 7.85 4.05 0.79
N ASP A 61 7.27 5.05 0.14
CA ASP A 61 7.53 5.35 -1.28
C ASP A 61 8.00 6.80 -1.46
N THR A 62 9.30 7.01 -1.61
CA THR A 62 9.88 8.36 -1.81
C THR A 62 9.60 8.93 -3.20
N GLY A 63 9.03 8.15 -4.13
CA GLY A 63 8.55 8.61 -5.42
C GLY A 63 7.10 9.11 -5.41
N CYS A 64 6.40 9.02 -4.27
CA CYS A 64 5.03 9.49 -4.09
C CYS A 64 5.00 10.74 -3.19
N GLU A 65 4.14 11.72 -3.46
CA GLU A 65 3.98 12.95 -2.68
C GLU A 65 2.78 12.92 -1.70
N GLY A 66 2.16 11.74 -1.50
CA GLY A 66 0.95 11.62 -0.69
C GLY A 66 0.83 10.29 0.03
N VAL A 67 -0.21 10.15 0.84
CA VAL A 67 -0.58 8.86 1.46
C VAL A 67 -1.64 8.20 0.59
N VAL A 68 -1.45 6.91 0.29
CA VAL A 68 -2.44 6.08 -0.40
C VAL A 68 -2.86 4.95 0.53
N VAL A 69 -4.13 4.61 0.54
CA VAL A 69 -4.69 3.50 1.31
C VAL A 69 -5.60 2.65 0.42
N ARG A 70 -5.59 1.33 0.64
CA ARG A 70 -6.58 0.44 0.02
C ARG A 70 -7.99 0.85 0.46
N ARG A 71 -8.87 1.12 -0.51
CA ARG A 71 -10.23 1.63 -0.26
C ARG A 71 -11.02 0.76 0.72
N GLN A 72 -10.84 -0.55 0.68
CA GLN A 72 -11.50 -1.52 1.57
C GLN A 72 -11.13 -1.39 3.06
N LEU A 73 -10.02 -0.71 3.39
CA LEU A 73 -9.58 -0.46 4.77
C LEU A 73 -10.20 0.82 5.37
N VAL A 74 -10.94 1.57 4.56
CA VAL A 74 -11.52 2.86 4.91
C VAL A 74 -13.03 2.71 5.03
N ASP A 75 -13.56 2.91 6.22
CA ASP A 75 -15.00 2.93 6.43
C ASP A 75 -15.62 4.19 5.81
N ALA A 76 -16.87 4.12 5.36
CA ALA A 76 -17.52 5.23 4.63
C ALA A 76 -17.55 6.55 5.42
N GLY A 77 -17.63 6.48 6.76
CA GLY A 77 -17.61 7.67 7.63
C GLY A 77 -16.26 8.42 7.66
N HIS A 78 -15.18 7.83 7.16
CA HIS A 78 -13.87 8.47 7.06
C HIS A 78 -13.63 9.17 5.72
N LEU A 79 -14.51 8.97 4.73
CA LEU A 79 -14.41 9.65 3.43
C LEU A 79 -14.76 11.14 3.58
N THR A 80 -14.03 12.00 2.89
CA THR A 80 -14.26 13.45 2.95
C THR A 80 -15.24 13.95 1.89
N GLY A 81 -15.53 13.13 0.87
CA GLY A 81 -16.26 13.54 -0.33
C GLY A 81 -15.41 14.37 -1.32
N GLU A 82 -14.15 14.67 -0.98
CA GLU A 82 -13.20 15.30 -1.90
C GLU A 82 -12.54 14.24 -2.78
N CYS A 83 -12.32 14.55 -4.06
CA CYS A 83 -11.52 13.72 -4.96
C CYS A 83 -10.23 14.42 -5.36
N CYS A 84 -9.22 13.64 -5.74
CA CYS A 84 -7.95 14.13 -6.25
C CYS A 84 -7.41 13.18 -7.32
N LEU A 85 -6.59 13.71 -8.23
CA LEU A 85 -5.96 12.92 -9.28
C LEU A 85 -4.61 12.39 -8.80
N LEU A 86 -4.43 11.08 -8.87
CA LEU A 86 -3.13 10.42 -8.76
C LEU A 86 -2.52 10.31 -10.17
N LEU A 87 -1.41 11.01 -10.41
CA LEU A 87 -0.63 10.86 -11.63
C LEU A 87 0.32 9.65 -11.50
N ARG A 88 0.32 8.78 -12.50
CA ARG A 88 1.14 7.56 -12.54
C ARG A 88 2.35 7.75 -13.46
N ILE A 89 3.33 6.84 -13.35
CA ILE A 89 4.61 6.91 -14.08
C ILE A 89 4.45 6.93 -15.61
N ASP A 90 3.36 6.40 -16.15
CA ASP A 90 3.02 6.39 -17.58
C ASP A 90 2.21 7.63 -18.01
N ASN A 91 2.19 8.67 -17.18
CA ASN A 91 1.46 9.92 -17.37
C ASN A 91 -0.07 9.77 -17.45
N THR A 92 -0.61 8.62 -17.03
CA THR A 92 -2.05 8.44 -16.86
C THR A 92 -2.48 8.88 -15.46
N ALA A 93 -3.74 9.29 -15.32
CA ALA A 93 -4.29 9.76 -14.06
C ALA A 93 -5.43 8.85 -13.56
N LEU A 94 -5.47 8.62 -12.25
CA LEU A 94 -6.57 7.96 -11.56
C LEU A 94 -7.26 8.98 -10.64
N LEU A 95 -8.57 9.15 -10.80
CA LEU A 95 -9.38 9.92 -9.84
C LEU A 95 -9.68 9.05 -8.62
N ALA A 96 -9.29 9.53 -7.44
CA ALA A 96 -9.48 8.82 -6.17
C ALA A 96 -10.11 9.74 -5.12
N GLU A 97 -11.02 9.18 -4.32
CA GLU A 97 -11.59 9.86 -3.16
C GLU A 97 -10.53 10.01 -2.06
N ARG A 98 -10.69 11.04 -1.24
CA ARG A 98 -9.89 11.27 -0.04
C ARG A 98 -10.61 10.77 1.20
N ALA A 99 -9.82 10.24 2.13
CA ALA A 99 -10.27 9.89 3.46
C ALA A 99 -9.35 10.49 4.52
N VAL A 100 -9.91 10.75 5.69
CA VAL A 100 -9.14 11.08 6.90
C VAL A 100 -8.97 9.79 7.69
N ILE A 101 -7.72 9.37 7.88
CA ILE A 101 -7.38 8.14 8.59
C ILE A 101 -6.34 8.41 9.68
N ASN A 102 -6.39 7.64 10.75
CA ASN A 102 -5.37 7.68 11.80
C ASN A 102 -4.37 6.54 11.59
N LEU A 103 -3.13 6.90 11.30
CA LEU A 103 -2.02 5.99 11.08
C LEU A 103 -1.18 5.85 12.35
N ARG A 104 -0.80 4.62 12.66
CA ARG A 104 0.23 4.30 13.64
C ARG A 104 1.22 3.34 12.99
N THR A 105 2.18 3.90 12.27
CA THR A 105 3.13 3.11 11.45
C THR A 105 4.57 3.52 11.74
N PRO A 106 5.57 2.67 11.45
CA PRO A 106 6.97 3.04 11.57
C PRO A 106 7.40 4.24 10.71
N PHE A 107 6.65 4.55 9.65
CA PHE A 107 6.99 5.64 8.73
C PHE A 107 6.22 6.94 9.00
N LEU A 108 5.07 6.87 9.65
CA LEU A 108 4.21 8.01 9.93
C LEU A 108 3.20 7.67 11.04
N ILE A 109 3.02 8.60 11.97
CA ILE A 109 2.05 8.50 13.06
C ILE A 109 1.20 9.76 13.06
N GLY A 110 -0.12 9.60 13.15
CA GLY A 110 -1.07 10.70 13.27
C GLY A 110 -2.23 10.61 12.29
N GLU A 111 -3.09 11.62 12.34
CA GLU A 111 -4.20 11.78 11.41
C GLU A 111 -3.72 12.37 10.08
N VAL A 112 -4.10 11.75 8.96
CA VAL A 112 -3.67 12.17 7.62
C VAL A 112 -4.80 12.08 6.61
N LYS A 113 -4.71 12.90 5.55
CA LYS A 113 -5.53 12.74 4.34
C LYS A 113 -4.87 11.73 3.41
N ALA A 114 -5.57 10.64 3.10
CA ALA A 114 -5.10 9.59 2.20
C ALA A 114 -6.00 9.46 0.97
N LEU A 115 -5.39 9.17 -0.18
CA LEU A 115 -6.11 8.78 -1.39
C LEU A 115 -6.53 7.31 -1.29
N CYS A 116 -7.81 7.07 -1.54
CA CYS A 116 -8.39 5.74 -1.49
C CYS A 116 -8.38 5.10 -2.88
N ILE A 117 -7.62 4.02 -3.04
CA ILE A 117 -7.49 3.30 -4.31
C ILE A 117 -7.98 1.87 -4.09
N PRO A 118 -8.78 1.28 -5.02
CA PRO A 118 -9.30 -0.07 -4.84
C PRO A 118 -8.19 -1.12 -4.73
N ASP A 119 -7.26 -1.14 -5.69
CA ASP A 119 -6.27 -2.21 -5.85
C ASP A 119 -4.83 -1.67 -5.70
N ALA A 120 -4.51 -1.14 -4.53
CA ALA A 120 -3.14 -0.73 -4.22
C ALA A 120 -2.26 -1.94 -3.85
N ILE A 121 -0.98 -1.89 -4.23
CA ILE A 121 -0.02 -2.98 -3.96
C ILE A 121 0.20 -3.27 -2.47
N CYS A 122 0.16 -2.23 -1.65
CA CYS A 122 0.29 -2.32 -0.20
C CYS A 122 -0.97 -1.79 0.46
N ASP A 123 -1.24 -2.17 1.71
CA ASP A 123 -2.42 -1.65 2.45
C ASP A 123 -2.35 -0.14 2.56
N VAL A 124 -1.17 0.36 2.91
CA VAL A 124 -0.85 1.78 3.01
C VAL A 124 0.47 2.07 2.30
N ILE A 125 0.50 3.16 1.53
CA ILE A 125 1.72 3.71 0.96
C ILE A 125 1.90 5.10 1.57
N VAL A 126 3.05 5.33 2.19
CA VAL A 126 3.43 6.62 2.76
C VAL A 126 4.41 7.28 1.80
N GLY A 127 3.97 8.38 1.18
CA GLY A 127 4.78 9.26 0.36
C GLY A 127 5.59 10.30 1.16
N ASN A 128 6.13 11.28 0.45
CA ASN A 128 6.78 12.47 0.97
C ASN A 128 5.70 13.41 1.53
N VAL A 129 5.34 13.21 2.79
CA VAL A 129 4.41 14.07 3.52
C VAL A 129 5.06 14.56 4.81
N ASP A 130 4.52 15.63 5.38
CA ASP A 130 5.03 16.17 6.65
C ASP A 130 5.02 15.09 7.75
N GLY A 131 6.16 14.93 8.43
CA GLY A 131 6.35 13.93 9.48
C GLY A 131 6.70 12.53 8.99
N ALA A 132 6.75 12.28 7.67
CA ALA A 132 7.19 10.99 7.14
C ALA A 132 8.67 10.73 7.45
N ARG A 133 8.97 9.54 7.96
CA ARG A 133 10.35 9.09 8.20
C ARG A 133 11.01 8.54 6.93
N SER A 134 12.35 8.52 6.94
CA SER A 134 13.13 7.90 5.86
C SER A 134 12.93 6.38 5.88
N PRO A 135 13.00 5.72 4.70
CA PRO A 135 12.96 4.26 4.63
C PRO A 135 14.11 3.57 5.38
N GLU A 136 15.24 4.25 5.58
CA GLU A 136 16.41 3.78 6.32
C GLU A 136 16.33 4.04 7.84
N ASP A 137 15.47 4.97 8.29
CA ASP A 137 15.27 5.31 9.71
C ASP A 137 13.79 5.22 10.15
N PRO A 138 13.16 4.03 10.11
CA PRO A 138 11.80 3.82 10.59
C PRO A 138 11.73 3.81 12.14
N ASP A 139 10.58 4.22 12.69
CA ASP A 139 10.32 4.05 14.12
C ASP A 139 9.94 2.61 14.47
N MET A 140 10.94 1.83 14.89
CA MET A 140 10.74 0.42 15.27
C MET A 140 10.03 0.25 16.63
N SER A 141 9.84 1.32 17.41
CA SER A 141 9.14 1.26 18.70
C SER A 141 7.62 1.10 18.55
N VAL A 142 7.06 1.46 17.38
CA VAL A 142 5.63 1.46 17.08
C VAL A 142 4.98 0.07 17.26
N ARG A 143 5.77 -1.01 17.12
CA ARG A 143 5.33 -2.40 17.36
C ARG A 143 4.90 -2.68 18.80
N ARG A 144 5.30 -1.86 19.77
CA ARG A 144 4.91 -2.04 21.18
C ARG A 144 3.54 -1.43 21.41
N ARG A 145 2.51 -2.28 21.61
CA ARG A 145 1.28 -1.83 22.27
C ARG A 145 1.63 -1.40 23.70
N PRO A 146 1.25 -0.20 24.15
CA PRO A 146 1.34 0.14 25.56
C PRO A 146 0.34 -0.73 26.34
N GLY A 147 0.84 -1.61 27.21
CA GLY A 147 0.06 -2.19 28.31
C GLY A 147 -0.86 -3.37 27.98
N ARG A 148 -0.30 -4.58 27.92
CA ARG A 148 -0.96 -5.74 28.56
C ARG A 148 -0.17 -6.00 29.84
N LYS A 149 -0.68 -5.54 30.99
CA LYS A 149 -0.12 -5.96 32.29
C LYS A 149 -0.09 -7.48 32.27
N GLN A 150 1.09 -8.08 32.46
CA GLN A 150 1.15 -9.48 32.88
C GLN A 150 0.39 -9.53 34.21
N SER A 151 -0.79 -10.14 34.19
CA SER A 151 -1.45 -10.54 35.43
C SER A 151 -0.51 -11.54 36.09
N ALA A 152 0.05 -11.14 37.22
CA ALA A 152 0.77 -12.03 38.12
C ALA A 152 -0.09 -13.27 38.37
N MET A 153 0.45 -14.44 38.06
CA MET A 153 -0.11 -15.71 38.49
C MET A 153 0.26 -15.85 39.96
N GLN A 154 -0.76 -15.81 40.82
CA GLN A 154 -0.68 -16.24 42.22
C GLN A 154 -0.47 -17.75 42.28
#